data_AF-A0A326GDB9-F1
#
_entry.id   AF-A0A326GDB9-F1
#
_cell.length_a   1.000
_cell.length_b   1.000
_cell.length_c   1.000
_cell.angle_alpha   90.00
_cell.angle_beta   90.00
_cell.angle_gamma   90.00
#
_symmetry.space_group_name_H-M   'P 1'
#
loop_
_entity.id
_entity.type
_entity.pdbx_description
1 polymer ?
#
loop_
_entity_poly.entity_id
_entity_poly.type
_entity_poly.pdbx_seq_one_letter_code
_entity_poly.pdbx_strand_id
1 'polypeptide(L)' 'AASVPGVRDAEVNLVWDPPWGPDKMTDEARLELGML' A
#
# COMPACT_ATOMS: atom_id res chain seq x y z
N ALA A 1 -8.44 -9.45 -17.76
CA ALA A 1 -7.01 -9.64 -18.07
C ALA A 1 -6.25 -9.75 -16.75
N ALA A 2 -5.18 -10.54 -16.67
CA ALA A 2 -4.31 -10.53 -15.50
C ALA A 2 -3.59 -9.18 -15.43
N SER A 3 -3.58 -8.53 -14.26
CA SER A 3 -2.96 -7.22 -14.08
C SER A 3 -1.44 -7.26 -14.25
N VAL A 4 -0.82 -8.43 -14.06
CA VAL A 4 0.63 -8.65 -14.25
C VAL A 4 0.85 -9.89 -15.11
N PRO A 5 1.23 -9.74 -16.40
CA PRO A 5 1.52 -10.87 -17.27
C PRO A 5 2.67 -11.73 -16.75
N GLY A 6 2.54 -13.06 -16.83
CA GLY A 6 3.58 -14.00 -16.44
C GLY A 6 3.59 -14.41 -14.96
N VAL A 7 2.85 -13.71 -14.09
CA VAL A 7 2.63 -14.14 -12.70
C VAL A 7 1.63 -15.29 -12.69
N ARG A 8 2.07 -16.43 -12.15
CA ARG A 8 1.25 -17.65 -12.04
C ARG A 8 0.55 -17.77 -10.68
N ASP A 9 1.22 -17.32 -9.62
CA ASP A 9 0.74 -17.37 -8.25
C ASP A 9 1.34 -16.20 -7.44
N ALA A 10 0.64 -15.76 -6.39
CA ALA A 10 1.09 -14.71 -5.49
C ALA A 10 0.56 -14.98 -4.07
N GLU A 11 1.46 -15.04 -3.10
CA GLU A 11 1.13 -15.20 -1.69
C GLU A 11 1.22 -13.84 -0.97
N VAL A 12 0.14 -13.47 -0.27
CA VAL A 12 0.07 -12.21 0.48
C VAL A 12 0.04 -12.52 1.97
N ASN A 13 1.11 -12.11 2.67
CA ASN A 13 1.21 -12.23 4.12
C ASN A 13 0.75 -10.94 4.78
N LEU A 14 -0.44 -10.97 5.36
CA LEU A 14 -0.97 -9.83 6.11
C LEU A 14 -0.39 -9.83 7.53
N VAL A 15 0.35 -8.78 7.87
CA VAL A 15 0.93 -8.56 9.20
C VAL A 15 0.50 -7.20 9.75
N TRP A 16 0.50 -7.08 11.07
CA TRP A 16 0.09 -5.88 11.79
C TRP A 16 1.25 -5.17 12.51
N ASP A 17 2.44 -5.76 12.47
CA ASP A 17 3.65 -5.27 13.14
C ASP A 17 4.78 -5.07 12.12
N PRO A 18 5.40 -3.88 12.03
CA PRO A 18 5.05 -2.65 12.73
C PRO A 18 3.70 -2.08 12.26
N PRO A 19 2.93 -1.43 13.15
CA PRO A 19 1.66 -0.82 12.76
C PRO A 19 1.88 0.25 11.69
N TRP A 20 0.94 0.35 10.77
CA TRP A 20 0.94 1.41 9.77
C TRP A 20 0.48 2.73 10.41
N GLY A 21 1.12 3.84 10.04
CA GLY A 21 0.78 5.17 10.51
C GLY A 21 0.85 6.21 9.39
N PRO A 22 0.33 7.43 9.61
CA PRO A 22 0.38 8.52 8.62
C PRO A 22 1.79 8.93 8.21
N ASP A 23 2.81 8.58 9.01
CA ASP A 23 4.23 8.70 8.69
C ASP A 23 4.59 7.96 7.39
N LYS A 24 3.87 6.89 7.06
CA LYS A 24 4.10 6.04 5.89
C LYS A 24 3.37 6.48 4.63
N MET A 25 2.53 7.52 4.71
CA MET A 25 1.88 8.12 3.54
C MET A 25 2.87 9.01 2.78
N THR A 26 2.76 9.04 1.45
CA THR A 26 3.46 10.06 0.65
C THR A 26 2.80 11.43 0.85
N ASP A 27 3.52 12.49 0.50
CA ASP A 27 3.02 13.86 0.70
C ASP A 27 1.79 14.15 -0.19
N GLU A 28 1.73 13.56 -1.38
CA GLU A 28 0.55 13.65 -2.26
C GLU A 28 -0.67 12.98 -1.61
N ALA A 29 -0.48 11.80 -1.00
CA ALA A 29 -1.56 11.11 -0.32
C ALA A 29 -2.07 11.88 0.91
N ARG A 30 -1.18 12.55 1.64
CA ARG A 30 -1.57 13.43 2.77
C ARG A 30 -2.35 14.66 2.28
N LEU A 31 -1.92 15.26 1.17
CA LEU A 31 -2.57 16.43 0.58
C LEU A 31 -4.00 16.12 0.12
N GLU A 32 -4.20 15.02 -0.61
CA GLU A 32 -5.53 14.56 -1.06
C GLU A 32 -6.48 14.27 0.12
N LEU A 33 -5.92 13.86 1.26
CA LEU A 33 -6.67 13.61 2.49
C LEU A 33 -6.85 14.86 3.38
N GLY A 34 -6.36 16.03 2.95
CA GLY A 34 -6.45 17.28 3.71
C GLY A 34 -5.63 17.28 5.01
N MET A 35 -4.56 16.50 5.06
CA MET A 35 -3.67 16.35 6.23
C MET A 35 -2.45 17.29 6.20
N LEU A 36 -2.33 18.11 5.15
CA LEU A 36 -1.31 19.14 4.94
C LEU A 36 -1.96 20.52 4.79
#